data_AF-A0A133UCE0-F1
#
_entry.id   AF-A0A133UCE0-F1
#
_cell.length_a   1.000
_cell.length_b   1.000
_cell.length_c   1.000
_cell.angle_alpha   90.00
_cell.angle_beta   90.00
_cell.angle_gamma   90.00
#
_symmetry.space_group_name_H-M   'P 1'
#
loop_
_entity.id
_entity.type
_entity.pdbx_description
1 polymer ?
#
loop_
_entity_poly.entity_id
_entity_poly.type
_entity_poly.pdbx_seq_one_letter_code
_entity_poly.pdbx_strand_id
1 'polypeptide(L)'
;MAKLEDYSSGAVLEGVKEKERMLEKIDGPEGSEVREELERREKGAEKRHFIVGLDVLEGLVEKSSVVAVGPRVCLEIHEDCRRPERAVFLDELAEALIERGKAERTTEKEVMEVLREGKRKGHSHVVSIVSGKPMELCNTCSHCCILWKLEEEGIKCISKESPSFIQV
;
A
#
# COMPACT_ATOMS: atom_id res chain seq x y z
N MET A 1 -1.62 13.24 0.08
CA MET A 1 -2.47 12.06 0.38
C MET A 1 -2.99 11.55 -0.95
N ALA A 2 -2.98 10.23 -1.17
CA ALA A 2 -3.49 9.67 -2.42
C ALA A 2 -5.02 9.79 -2.47
N LYS A 3 -5.55 10.12 -3.65
CA LYS A 3 -6.96 10.20 -3.97
C LYS A 3 -7.38 8.99 -4.80
N LEU A 4 -8.67 8.69 -4.83
CA LEU A 4 -9.27 7.67 -5.70
C LEU A 4 -8.87 7.84 -7.17
N GLU A 5 -8.81 9.08 -7.64
CA GLU A 5 -8.39 9.45 -8.99
C GLU A 5 -6.95 9.01 -9.30
N ASP A 6 -6.05 9.02 -8.31
CA ASP A 6 -4.65 8.66 -8.50
C ASP A 6 -4.51 7.16 -8.82
N TYR A 7 -5.34 6.31 -8.19
CA TYR A 7 -5.36 4.87 -8.42
C TYR A 7 -5.98 4.51 -9.78
N SER A 8 -7.13 5.13 -10.07
CA SER A 8 -7.86 4.87 -11.31
C SER A 8 -7.10 5.36 -12.55
N SER A 9 -6.46 6.54 -12.49
CA SER A 9 -5.63 7.11 -13.56
C SER A 9 -4.28 6.41 -13.75
N GLY A 10 -3.77 5.72 -12.73
CA GLY A 10 -2.43 5.14 -12.74
C GLY A 10 -1.34 6.09 -12.23
N ALA A 11 -1.68 7.30 -11.77
CA ALA A 11 -0.72 8.22 -11.17
C ALA A 11 0.01 7.63 -9.94
N VAL A 12 -0.63 6.73 -9.18
CA VAL A 12 0.03 6.00 -8.09
C VAL A 12 1.20 5.17 -8.63
N LEU A 13 1.02 4.46 -9.74
CA LEU A 13 2.06 3.63 -10.35
C LEU A 13 3.26 4.48 -10.80
N GLU A 14 2.98 5.57 -11.51
CA GLU A 14 4.04 6.47 -11.98
C GLU A 14 4.77 7.15 -10.81
N GLY A 15 4.04 7.55 -9.77
CA GLY A 15 4.64 8.09 -8.55
C GLY A 15 5.54 7.08 -7.84
N VAL A 16 5.17 5.79 -7.78
CA VAL A 16 6.03 4.76 -7.19
C VAL A 16 7.28 4.52 -8.05
N LYS A 17 7.14 4.42 -9.38
CA LYS A 17 8.29 4.27 -10.29
C LYS A 17 9.26 5.44 -10.17
N GLU A 18 8.75 6.66 -10.03
CA GLU A 18 9.58 7.85 -9.82
C GLU A 18 10.37 7.76 -8.52
N LYS A 19 9.73 7.37 -7.42
CA LYS A 19 10.41 7.18 -6.13
C LYS A 19 11.50 6.12 -6.22
N GLU A 20 11.29 5.02 -6.95
CA GLU A 20 12.34 4.01 -7.13
C GLU A 20 13.55 4.57 -7.87
N ARG A 21 13.35 5.31 -8.96
CA ARG A 21 14.44 5.99 -9.68
C ARG A 21 15.17 7.01 -8.82
N MET A 22 14.48 7.63 -7.86
CA MET A 22 15.11 8.53 -6.89
C MET A 22 15.95 7.73 -5.89
N LEU A 23 15.42 6.65 -5.32
CA LEU A 23 16.15 5.80 -4.38
C LEU A 23 17.45 5.23 -4.99
N GLU A 24 17.44 4.83 -6.27
CA GLU A 24 18.66 4.38 -6.97
C GLU A 24 19.79 5.42 -7.01
N LYS A 25 19.46 6.71 -6.86
CA LYS A 25 20.42 7.81 -6.89
C LYS A 25 20.88 8.25 -5.50
N ILE A 26 20.31 7.69 -4.42
CA ILE A 26 20.54 8.18 -3.05
C ILE A 26 21.99 7.97 -2.59
N ASP A 27 22.65 6.94 -3.11
CA ASP A 27 24.08 6.65 -2.84
C ASP A 27 25.03 7.38 -3.82
N GLY A 28 24.48 8.15 -4.76
CA GLY A 28 25.24 8.87 -5.78
C GLY A 28 25.71 10.28 -5.34
N PRO A 29 26.45 11.00 -6.20
CA PRO A 29 26.93 12.35 -5.92
C PRO A 29 25.81 13.37 -5.60
N GLU A 30 24.61 13.14 -6.13
CA GLU A 30 23.41 13.97 -5.93
C GLU A 30 22.55 13.46 -4.75
N GLY A 31 23.01 12.44 -4.02
CA GLY A 31 22.22 11.66 -3.08
C GLY A 31 21.59 12.47 -1.95
N SER A 32 22.29 13.50 -1.46
CA SER A 32 21.76 14.40 -0.42
C SER A 32 20.55 15.20 -0.90
N GLU A 33 20.61 15.77 -2.11
CA GLU A 33 19.50 16.55 -2.69
C GLU A 33 18.29 15.65 -2.98
N VAL A 34 18.56 14.45 -3.49
CA VAL A 34 17.53 13.43 -3.75
C VAL A 34 16.84 13.00 -2.45
N ARG A 35 17.61 12.77 -1.38
CA ARG A 35 17.09 12.44 -0.06
C ARG A 35 16.19 13.55 0.49
N GLU A 36 16.65 14.80 0.47
CA GLU A 36 15.88 15.95 0.94
C GLU A 36 14.54 16.09 0.18
N GLU A 37 14.56 15.88 -1.13
CA GLU A 37 13.35 15.91 -1.95
C GLU A 37 12.39 14.76 -1.60
N LEU A 38 12.90 13.54 -1.40
CA LEU A 38 12.08 12.40 -0.95
C LEU A 38 11.48 12.66 0.43
N GLU A 39 12.25 13.15 1.40
CA GLU A 39 11.75 13.52 2.74
C GLU A 39 10.67 14.59 2.65
N ARG A 40 10.86 15.60 1.79
CA ARG A 40 9.86 16.65 1.56
C ARG A 40 8.55 16.09 0.99
N ARG A 41 8.63 15.15 0.04
CA ARG A 41 7.46 14.50 -0.59
C ARG A 41 6.73 13.55 0.36
N GLU A 42 7.48 12.80 1.16
CA GLU A 42 6.94 11.80 2.10
C GLU A 42 6.59 12.38 3.46
N LYS A 43 6.81 13.67 3.70
CA LYS A 43 6.45 14.35 4.94
C LYS A 43 5.01 14.03 5.36
N GLY A 44 4.84 13.37 6.51
CA GLY A 44 3.53 12.98 7.04
C GLY A 44 2.92 11.73 6.40
N ALA A 45 3.68 10.96 5.62
CA ALA A 45 3.24 9.67 5.06
C ALA A 45 2.92 8.64 6.15
N GLU A 46 3.58 8.69 7.30
CA GLU A 46 3.32 7.82 8.45
C GLU A 46 1.90 7.97 9.02
N LYS A 47 1.23 9.10 8.75
CA LYS A 47 -0.18 9.31 9.12
C LYS A 47 -1.16 8.64 8.14
N ARG A 48 -0.64 8.11 7.02
CA ARG A 48 -1.41 7.55 5.91
C ARG A 48 -1.15 6.06 5.71
N HIS A 49 -0.05 5.53 6.22
CA HIS A 49 0.27 4.11 6.14
C HIS A 49 0.61 3.56 7.52
N PHE A 50 -0.04 2.46 7.93
CA PHE A 50 0.15 1.89 9.25
C PHE A 50 0.10 0.36 9.21
N ILE A 51 0.95 -0.25 10.04
CA ILE A 51 0.99 -1.70 10.23
C ILE A 51 -0.14 -2.11 11.17
N VAL A 52 -0.87 -3.15 10.80
CA VAL A 52 -2.00 -3.68 11.59
C VAL A 52 -1.98 -5.20 11.71
N GLY A 53 -2.71 -5.70 12.71
CA GLY A 53 -3.02 -7.12 12.87
C GLY A 53 -4.19 -7.59 12.02
N LEU A 54 -4.37 -8.91 11.92
CA LEU A 54 -5.48 -9.52 11.17
C LEU A 54 -6.85 -9.17 11.76
N ASP A 55 -6.93 -8.96 13.07
CA ASP A 55 -8.13 -8.54 13.81
C ASP A 55 -8.63 -7.18 13.33
N VAL A 56 -7.72 -6.21 13.16
CA VAL A 56 -8.07 -4.89 12.63
C VAL A 56 -8.52 -4.98 11.17
N LEU A 57 -7.84 -5.82 10.37
CA LEU A 57 -8.22 -6.03 8.98
C LEU A 57 -9.60 -6.67 8.84
N GLU A 58 -9.92 -7.66 9.66
CA GLU A 58 -11.23 -8.31 9.70
C GLU A 58 -12.32 -7.29 9.98
N GLY A 59 -12.13 -6.44 11.00
CA GLY A 59 -13.08 -5.37 11.30
C GLY A 59 -13.22 -4.29 10.23
N LEU A 60 -12.18 -4.05 9.41
CA LEU A 60 -12.29 -3.17 8.24
C LEU A 60 -13.09 -3.82 7.13
N VAL A 61 -12.83 -5.10 6.83
CA VAL A 61 -13.51 -5.85 5.79
C VAL A 61 -15.00 -6.04 6.11
N GLU A 62 -15.34 -6.40 7.36
CA GLU A 62 -16.73 -6.58 7.83
C GLU A 62 -17.57 -5.30 7.68
N LYS A 63 -16.96 -4.12 7.83
CA LYS A 63 -17.64 -2.81 7.75
C LYS A 63 -17.75 -2.29 6.31
N SER A 64 -17.04 -2.89 5.36
CA SER A 64 -17.02 -2.43 3.98
C SER A 64 -18.23 -2.92 3.19
N SER A 65 -18.75 -2.03 2.34
CA SER A 65 -19.87 -2.35 1.45
C SER A 65 -19.41 -3.10 0.19
N VAL A 66 -18.19 -2.81 -0.27
CA VAL A 66 -17.59 -3.47 -1.44
C VAL A 66 -16.16 -3.87 -1.11
N VAL A 67 -15.80 -5.08 -1.52
CA VAL A 67 -14.43 -5.58 -1.43
C VAL A 67 -13.96 -6.13 -2.76
N ALA A 68 -12.70 -5.85 -3.07
CA ALA A 68 -12.05 -6.31 -4.28
C ALA A 68 -10.62 -6.75 -3.97
N VAL A 69 -10.08 -7.64 -4.81
CA VAL A 69 -8.69 -8.07 -4.72
C VAL A 69 -8.02 -7.74 -6.05
N GLY A 70 -6.79 -7.24 -6.02
CA GLY A 70 -6.03 -6.90 -7.23
C GLY A 70 -4.52 -6.92 -7.01
N PRO A 71 -3.73 -6.73 -8.07
CA PRO A 71 -2.28 -6.64 -7.96
C PRO A 71 -1.89 -5.41 -7.12
N ARG A 72 -0.74 -5.53 -6.44
CA ARG A 72 -0.13 -4.40 -5.74
C ARG A 72 0.62 -3.55 -6.75
N VAL A 73 0.72 -2.25 -6.51
CA VAL A 73 1.53 -1.36 -7.35
C VAL A 73 2.98 -1.82 -7.50
N CYS A 74 3.58 -2.40 -6.45
CA CYS A 74 4.95 -2.92 -6.52
C CYS A 74 5.07 -4.16 -7.41
N LEU A 75 4.01 -4.95 -7.59
CA LEU A 75 4.02 -6.12 -8.47
C LEU A 75 4.00 -5.72 -9.95
N GLU A 76 3.36 -4.59 -10.27
CA GLU A 76 3.36 -3.98 -11.61
C GLU A 76 4.73 -3.40 -12.00
N ILE A 77 5.64 -3.23 -11.03
CA ILE A 77 6.98 -2.69 -11.26
C ILE A 77 8.03 -3.80 -11.18
N HIS A 78 7.89 -4.71 -10.22
CA HIS A 78 8.80 -5.83 -9.98
C HIS A 78 8.14 -7.15 -10.38
N GLU A 79 8.11 -7.41 -11.68
CA GLU A 79 7.56 -8.67 -12.24
C GLU A 79 8.32 -9.91 -11.73
N ASP A 80 9.57 -9.74 -11.30
CA ASP A 80 10.42 -10.79 -10.74
C ASP A 80 10.24 -10.99 -9.22
N CYS A 81 9.29 -10.28 -8.61
CA CYS A 81 8.97 -10.45 -7.20
C CYS A 81 8.54 -11.89 -6.93
N ARG A 82 9.37 -12.64 -6.21
CA ARG A 82 9.16 -14.05 -5.87
C ARG A 82 7.96 -14.30 -4.93
N ARG A 83 7.27 -13.23 -4.49
CA ARG A 83 6.13 -13.26 -3.57
C ARG A 83 5.02 -12.32 -4.05
N PRO A 84 4.34 -12.64 -5.17
CA PRO A 84 3.34 -11.79 -5.80
C PRO A 84 1.99 -11.87 -5.06
N GLU A 85 1.96 -11.46 -3.79
CA GLU A 85 0.71 -11.39 -3.05
C GLU A 85 -0.15 -10.23 -3.54
N ARG A 86 -1.47 -10.43 -3.54
CA ARG A 86 -2.46 -9.42 -3.93
C ARG A 86 -2.74 -8.44 -2.78
N ALA A 87 -3.24 -7.25 -3.13
CA ALA A 87 -3.84 -6.32 -2.18
C ALA A 87 -5.37 -6.47 -2.18
N VAL A 88 -5.96 -6.05 -1.07
CA VAL A 88 -7.41 -5.93 -0.90
C VAL A 88 -7.75 -4.45 -0.97
N PHE A 89 -8.81 -4.13 -1.69
CA PHE A 89 -9.35 -2.78 -1.83
C PHE A 89 -10.78 -2.75 -1.28
N LEU A 90 -11.13 -1.64 -0.63
CA LEU A 90 -12.41 -1.46 0.05
C LEU A 90 -13.22 -0.32 -0.58
N ASP A 91 -14.54 -0.42 -0.49
CA ASP A 91 -15.53 0.61 -0.77
C ASP A 91 -15.31 1.33 -2.12
N GLU A 92 -15.29 2.67 -2.13
CA GLU A 92 -15.22 3.46 -3.36
C GLU A 92 -13.93 3.19 -4.16
N LEU A 93 -12.83 2.78 -3.50
CA LEU A 93 -11.61 2.38 -4.19
C LEU A 93 -11.78 1.02 -4.88
N ALA A 94 -12.45 0.08 -4.23
CA ALA A 94 -12.75 -1.22 -4.81
C ALA A 94 -13.59 -1.07 -6.09
N GLU A 95 -14.67 -0.28 -6.03
CA GLU A 95 -15.54 0.01 -7.18
C GLU A 95 -14.74 0.64 -8.33
N ALA A 96 -13.98 1.69 -8.06
CA ALA A 96 -13.20 2.39 -9.08
C ALA A 96 -12.16 1.48 -9.75
N LEU A 97 -11.55 0.54 -9.02
CA LEU A 97 -10.58 -0.41 -9.58
C LEU A 97 -11.25 -1.54 -10.37
N ILE A 98 -12.43 -2.01 -9.93
CA ILE A 98 -13.23 -3.00 -10.67
C ILE A 98 -13.67 -2.43 -12.02
N GLU A 99 -14.22 -1.21 -12.04
CA GLU A 99 -14.68 -0.54 -13.27
C GLU A 99 -13.57 -0.35 -14.30
N ARG A 100 -12.32 -0.22 -13.83
CA ARG A 100 -11.13 -0.07 -14.67
C ARG A 100 -10.48 -1.40 -15.05
N GLY A 101 -11.05 -2.54 -14.63
CA GLY A 101 -10.49 -3.87 -14.87
C GLY A 101 -9.17 -4.12 -14.14
N LYS A 102 -8.89 -3.38 -13.06
CA LYS A 102 -7.65 -3.45 -12.27
C LYS A 102 -7.80 -4.30 -11.01
N ALA A 103 -9.03 -4.63 -10.60
CA ALA A 103 -9.31 -5.50 -9.48
C ALA A 103 -10.56 -6.33 -9.75
N GLU A 104 -10.68 -7.45 -9.04
CA GLU A 104 -11.82 -8.36 -9.15
C GLU A 104 -12.67 -8.23 -7.89
N ARG A 105 -13.99 -8.05 -8.07
CA ARG A 105 -14.93 -8.11 -6.96
C ARG A 105 -14.90 -9.51 -6.35
N THR A 106 -14.97 -9.59 -5.03
CA THR A 106 -14.87 -10.86 -4.32
C THR A 106 -15.70 -10.83 -3.03
N THR A 107 -15.61 -11.87 -2.23
CA THR A 107 -16.31 -11.99 -0.94
C THR A 107 -15.37 -11.70 0.23
N GLU A 108 -15.94 -11.31 1.36
CA GLU A 108 -15.21 -11.16 2.63
C GLU A 108 -14.37 -12.39 2.96
N LYS A 109 -14.94 -13.60 2.79
CA LYS A 109 -14.23 -14.86 3.06
C LYS A 109 -12.97 -15.01 2.21
N GLU A 110 -13.05 -14.71 0.92
CA GLU A 110 -11.93 -14.82 -0.03
C GLU A 110 -10.86 -13.77 0.27
N VAL A 111 -11.29 -12.53 0.56
CA VAL A 111 -10.40 -11.44 1.01
C VAL A 111 -9.62 -11.82 2.26
N MET A 112 -10.31 -12.35 3.27
CA MET A 112 -9.66 -12.75 4.51
C MET A 112 -8.70 -13.92 4.29
N GLU A 113 -8.97 -14.80 3.34
CA GLU A 113 -8.02 -15.85 2.97
C GLU A 113 -6.76 -15.28 2.31
N VAL A 114 -6.88 -14.27 1.44
CA VAL A 114 -5.73 -13.56 0.85
C VAL A 114 -4.86 -12.90 1.94
N LEU A 115 -5.48 -12.25 2.93
CA LEU A 115 -4.75 -11.62 4.02
C LEU A 115 -4.08 -12.66 4.94
N ARG A 116 -4.79 -13.73 5.30
CA ARG A 116 -4.23 -14.83 6.11
C ARG A 116 -3.08 -15.53 5.41
N GLU A 117 -3.18 -15.77 4.10
CA GLU A 117 -2.09 -16.34 3.31
C GLU A 117 -0.86 -15.44 3.30
N GLY A 118 -1.05 -14.13 3.13
CA GLY A 118 0.02 -13.14 3.29
C GLY A 118 0.72 -13.27 4.65
N LYS A 119 -0.06 -13.35 5.73
CA LYS A 119 0.48 -13.54 7.08
C LYS A 119 1.27 -14.83 7.23
N ARG A 120 0.76 -15.95 6.73
CA ARG A 120 1.43 -17.28 6.78
C ARG A 120 2.78 -17.25 6.06
N LYS A 121 2.90 -16.46 5.00
CA LYS A 121 4.14 -16.23 4.24
C LYS A 121 5.09 -15.21 4.88
N GLY A 122 4.73 -14.68 6.05
CA GLY A 122 5.54 -13.71 6.80
C GLY A 122 5.42 -12.27 6.33
N HIS A 123 4.38 -11.93 5.56
CA HIS A 123 4.12 -10.54 5.17
C HIS A 123 3.55 -9.73 6.34
N SER A 124 3.92 -8.45 6.39
CA SER A 124 3.27 -7.46 7.25
C SER A 124 2.08 -6.85 6.51
N HIS A 125 1.00 -6.58 7.22
CA HIS A 125 -0.16 -5.89 6.65
C HIS A 125 -0.01 -4.39 6.85
N VAL A 126 -0.02 -3.65 5.76
CA VAL A 126 -0.07 -2.18 5.79
C VAL A 126 -1.42 -1.75 5.25
N VAL A 127 -2.08 -0.87 5.98
CA VAL A 127 -3.29 -0.18 5.53
C VAL A 127 -2.92 1.21 5.05
N SER A 128 -3.43 1.61 3.89
CA SER A 128 -3.27 2.96 3.36
C SER A 128 -4.57 3.76 3.41
N ILE A 129 -4.46 5.03 3.81
CA ILE A 129 -5.54 6.01 3.72
C ILE A 129 -5.62 6.54 2.29
N VAL A 130 -6.78 6.33 1.65
CA VAL A 130 -7.11 6.86 0.33
C VAL A 130 -8.36 7.71 0.47
N SER A 131 -8.30 8.95 -0.03
CA SER A 131 -9.40 9.92 0.12
C SER A 131 -9.93 10.06 1.56
N GLY A 132 -9.05 9.94 2.56
CA GLY A 132 -9.39 10.10 3.97
C GLY A 132 -9.93 8.85 4.68
N LYS A 133 -10.07 7.70 4.00
CA LYS A 133 -10.52 6.44 4.62
C LYS A 133 -9.50 5.31 4.44
N PRO A 134 -9.45 4.31 5.33
CA PRO A 134 -8.65 3.10 5.13
C PRO A 134 -9.26 2.25 4.01
N MET A 135 -8.67 2.28 2.81
CA MET A 135 -9.27 1.63 1.63
C MET A 135 -8.35 0.64 0.91
N GLU A 136 -7.07 0.61 1.23
CA GLU A 136 -6.12 -0.36 0.67
C GLU A 136 -5.50 -1.16 1.81
N LEU A 137 -5.64 -2.48 1.76
CA LEU A 137 -5.01 -3.42 2.70
C LEU A 137 -3.97 -4.24 1.92
N CYS A 138 -2.70 -4.02 2.25
CA CYS A 138 -1.57 -4.50 1.47
C CYS A 138 -0.79 -5.58 2.24
N ASN A 139 -0.63 -6.75 1.64
CA ASN A 139 0.34 -7.76 2.05
C ASN A 139 1.75 -7.30 1.63
N THR A 140 2.42 -6.53 2.48
CA THR A 140 3.73 -5.97 2.15
C THR A 140 4.85 -7.02 2.17
N CYS A 141 5.70 -6.99 1.15
CA CYS A 141 6.94 -7.73 1.11
C CYS A 141 8.10 -6.75 1.25
N SER A 142 8.98 -6.98 2.22
CA SER A 142 10.17 -6.16 2.43
C SER A 142 11.09 -6.11 1.21
N HIS A 143 11.08 -7.13 0.35
CA HIS A 143 11.95 -7.21 -0.83
C HIS A 143 11.68 -6.11 -1.87
N CYS A 144 10.41 -5.78 -2.16
CA CYS A 144 10.04 -4.92 -3.29
C CYS A 144 9.12 -3.76 -2.92
N CYS A 145 8.74 -3.63 -1.65
CA CYS A 145 7.81 -2.58 -1.24
C CYS A 145 8.52 -1.24 -1.15
N ILE A 146 8.04 -0.26 -1.88
CA ILE A 146 8.57 1.11 -1.86
C ILE A 146 8.56 1.73 -0.45
N LEU A 147 7.53 1.46 0.35
CA LEU A 147 7.46 1.98 1.71
C LEU A 147 8.57 1.40 2.60
N TRP A 148 8.85 0.10 2.47
CA TRP A 148 9.95 -0.53 3.21
C TRP A 148 11.31 -0.01 2.75
N LYS A 149 11.53 0.17 1.43
CA LYS A 149 12.76 0.78 0.90
C LYS A 149 12.98 2.21 1.44
N LEU A 150 11.92 3.01 1.54
CA LEU A 150 12.00 4.35 2.12
C LEU A 150 12.36 4.30 3.62
N GLU A 151 11.76 3.39 4.39
CA GLU A 151 12.10 3.20 5.81
C GLU A 151 13.55 2.74 6.01
N GLU A 152 14.08 1.89 5.13
CA GLU A 152 15.49 1.45 5.15
C GLU A 152 16.45 2.62 4.93
N GLU A 153 16.05 3.59 4.10
CA GLU A 153 16.73 4.87 3.95
C GLU A 153 16.47 5.85 5.10
N GLY A 154 15.70 5.50 6.14
CA GLY A 154 15.38 6.40 7.24
C GLY A 154 14.31 7.45 6.90
N ILE A 155 13.67 7.36 5.74
CA ILE A 155 12.56 8.22 5.32
C ILE A 155 11.26 7.62 5.85
N LYS A 156 10.84 8.12 7.02
CA LYS A 156 9.68 7.60 7.74
C LYS A 156 8.38 7.78 6.94
N CYS A 157 7.72 6.67 6.64
CA CYS A 157 6.47 6.61 5.88
C CYS A 157 5.45 5.59 6.41
N ILE A 158 5.84 4.68 7.32
CA ILE A 158 4.95 3.69 7.94
C ILE A 158 4.88 3.91 9.45
N SER A 159 3.67 3.99 10.00
CA SER A 159 3.45 3.96 11.46
C SER A 159 3.25 2.54 11.98
N LYS A 160 3.77 2.24 13.17
CA LYS A 160 3.44 1.01 13.92
C LYS A 160 2.16 1.15 14.76
N GLU A 161 1.68 2.38 14.90
CA GLU A 161 0.46 2.72 15.61
C GLU A 161 -0.63 3.02 14.58
N SER A 162 -1.73 2.27 14.64
CA SER A 162 -2.94 2.59 13.87
C SER A 162 -3.61 3.84 14.46
N PRO A 163 -4.16 4.75 13.64
CA PRO A 163 -4.98 5.85 14.13
C PRO A 163 -6.14 5.38 15.02
N SER A 164 -6.50 6.19 16.03
CA SER A 164 -7.57 5.85 16.99
C SER A 164 -8.92 5.57 16.33
N PHE A 165 -9.20 6.16 15.17
CA PHE A 165 -10.44 5.94 14.42
C PHE A 165 -10.50 4.60 13.66
N ILE A 166 -9.41 3.82 13.68
CA ILE A 166 -9.30 2.49 13.02
C ILE A 166 -9.34 1.36 14.05
N GLN A 167 -9.32 1.68 15.35
CA GLN A 167 -9.46 0.67 16.39
C GLN A 167 -10.88 0.09 16.33
N VAL A 168 -10.95 -1.22 16.13
CA VAL A 168 -12.19 -2.00 15.99
C VAL A 168 -12.80 -2.27 17.35
#